data_AF-A0A7W7FTQ8-F1
#
_entry.id   AF-A0A7W7FTQ8-F1
#
_cell.length_a   1.000
_cell.length_b   1.000
_cell.length_c   1.000
_cell.angle_alpha   90.00
_cell.angle_beta   90.00
_cell.angle_gamma   90.00
#
_symmetry.space_group_name_H-M   'P 1'
#
loop_
_entity.id
_entity.type
_entity.pdbx_description
1 polymer ?
#
loop_
_entity_poly.entity_id
_entity_poly.type
_entity_poly.pdbx_seq_one_letter_code
_entity_poly.pdbx_strand_id
1 'polypeptide(L)'
;MSRWGNKPLTNVRDNVYGRSAPEFWEQSSVSYRDKVTSTARLFSCGGLRYWELLGASRAEIRLIQPLAYHYLALCAQARRLETADGSWKKEIETFFKSYGVYDTDVQKGLYDLEHAHTLTASLRAGLVEPTESLLTELARLRAGELLALVKVISTLCGRPLSTFALGAYEAAVRLAQLDGDLADYAKDVAAGRYNHYHALLAIAGAQQVGARVREQRQDLLTEAENRLRGGRIRLRGHRELRTWLARRQELPALPQPIIAVVPA
;
A
#
# COMPACT_ATOMS: atom_id res chain seq x y z
N MET A 1 34.85 3.45 -20.60
CA MET A 1 34.35 3.89 -19.27
C MET A 1 33.25 4.93 -19.48
N SER A 2 31.98 4.53 -19.61
CA SER A 2 30.91 5.45 -19.99
C SER A 2 30.09 5.97 -18.80
N ARG A 3 29.97 7.30 -18.80
CA ARG A 3 28.98 8.21 -18.18
C ARG A 3 27.78 7.54 -17.48
N TRP A 4 27.83 7.47 -16.16
CA TRP A 4 26.66 7.15 -15.33
C TRP A 4 26.02 8.44 -14.81
N GLY A 5 25.26 9.11 -15.68
CA GLY A 5 24.41 10.23 -15.29
C GLY A 5 23.21 9.74 -14.49
N ASN A 6 22.91 10.41 -13.38
CA ASN A 6 21.54 10.54 -12.88
C ASN A 6 20.64 10.74 -14.10
N LYS A 7 19.67 9.84 -14.36
CA LYS A 7 18.64 10.17 -15.33
C LYS A 7 17.97 11.46 -14.80
N PRO A 8 18.01 12.57 -15.54
CA PRO A 8 17.51 13.84 -15.04
C PRO A 8 16.00 13.77 -14.78
N LEU A 9 15.50 14.53 -13.80
CA LEU A 9 14.08 14.65 -13.43
C LEU A 9 13.16 14.94 -14.64
N THR A 10 13.73 15.46 -15.74
CA THR A 10 13.06 15.62 -17.04
C THR A 10 12.39 14.32 -17.50
N ASN A 11 13.03 13.15 -17.34
CA ASN A 11 12.43 11.89 -17.78
C ASN A 11 11.16 11.52 -16.99
N VAL A 12 11.12 11.81 -15.68
CA VAL A 12 9.92 11.55 -14.86
C VAL A 12 8.80 12.52 -15.23
N ARG A 13 9.17 13.79 -15.42
CA ARG A 13 8.21 14.80 -15.87
C ARG A 13 7.62 14.45 -17.24
N ASP A 14 8.44 13.99 -18.18
CA ASP A 14 7.99 13.62 -19.52
C ASP A 14 7.10 12.37 -19.48
N ASN A 15 7.41 11.39 -18.62
CA ASN A 15 6.58 10.20 -18.43
C ASN A 15 5.20 10.51 -17.81
N VAL A 16 5.08 11.57 -17.01
CA VAL A 16 3.83 11.93 -16.31
C VAL A 16 3.04 13.04 -17.03
N TYR A 17 3.73 14.00 -17.63
CA TYR A 17 3.19 15.25 -18.19
C TYR A 17 3.67 15.56 -19.60
N GLY A 18 4.41 14.65 -20.26
CA GLY A 18 4.91 14.87 -21.62
C GLY A 18 3.79 15.00 -22.66
N ARG A 19 4.15 15.27 -23.91
CA ARG A 19 3.16 15.41 -25.03
C ARG A 19 2.34 14.15 -25.29
N SER A 20 2.83 13.00 -24.87
CA SER A 20 2.17 11.70 -24.91
C SER A 20 1.46 11.36 -23.60
N ALA A 21 1.43 12.27 -22.61
CA ALA A 21 0.67 12.08 -21.39
C ALA A 21 -0.82 12.13 -21.73
N PRO A 22 -1.61 11.18 -21.22
CA PRO A 22 -3.03 11.07 -21.55
C PRO A 22 -3.82 12.27 -20.99
N GLU A 23 -4.83 12.73 -21.75
CA GLU A 23 -5.79 13.79 -21.37
C GLU A 23 -6.66 13.44 -20.15
N PHE A 24 -6.39 12.29 -19.52
CA PHE A 24 -7.17 11.70 -18.45
C PHE A 24 -7.38 12.62 -17.23
N TRP A 25 -6.50 13.59 -16.99
CA TRP A 25 -6.66 14.56 -15.91
C TRP A 25 -7.97 15.35 -15.99
N GLU A 26 -8.48 15.60 -17.19
CA GLU A 26 -9.72 16.33 -17.43
C GLU A 26 -10.97 15.45 -17.28
N GLN A 27 -10.81 14.12 -17.29
CA GLN A 27 -11.90 13.12 -17.28
C GLN A 27 -11.94 12.26 -16.01
N SER A 28 -11.27 12.69 -14.95
CA SER A 28 -11.18 11.95 -13.67
C SER A 28 -12.56 11.73 -13.05
N SER A 29 -12.99 10.46 -12.90
CA SER A 29 -14.24 10.10 -12.22
C SER A 29 -14.24 10.41 -10.71
N VAL A 30 -13.05 10.52 -10.11
CA VAL A 30 -12.88 10.77 -8.67
C VAL A 30 -12.72 12.26 -8.39
N SER A 31 -13.45 12.74 -7.38
CA SER A 31 -13.42 14.14 -6.97
C SER A 31 -12.06 14.53 -6.37
N TYR A 32 -11.71 15.83 -6.42
CA TYR A 32 -10.52 16.33 -5.74
C TYR A 32 -10.55 16.04 -4.23
N ARG A 33 -11.74 16.12 -3.61
CA ARG A 33 -11.95 15.79 -2.19
C ARG A 33 -11.59 14.34 -1.90
N ASP A 34 -11.97 13.39 -2.76
CA ASP A 34 -11.63 11.98 -2.60
C ASP A 34 -10.12 11.77 -2.76
N LYS A 35 -9.48 12.42 -3.75
CA LYS A 35 -8.01 12.39 -3.91
C LYS A 35 -7.30 12.85 -2.64
N VAL A 36 -7.70 14.00 -2.09
CA VAL A 36 -7.13 14.55 -0.84
C VAL A 36 -7.37 13.62 0.35
N THR A 37 -8.58 13.07 0.47
CA THR A 37 -8.93 12.14 1.56
C THR A 37 -8.09 10.86 1.47
N SER A 38 -7.89 10.33 0.27
CA SER A 38 -7.10 9.11 0.05
C SER A 38 -5.60 9.30 0.31
N THR A 39 -5.10 10.54 0.36
CA THR A 39 -3.71 10.80 0.78
C THR A 39 -3.46 10.40 2.23
N ALA A 40 -4.49 10.47 3.09
CA ALA A 40 -4.39 10.05 4.49
C ALA A 40 -3.90 8.61 4.59
N ARG A 41 -4.27 7.74 3.63
CA ARG A 41 -3.81 6.35 3.59
C ARG A 41 -2.28 6.24 3.47
N LEU A 42 -1.65 7.08 2.64
CA LEU A 42 -0.19 7.10 2.51
C LEU A 42 0.49 7.62 3.77
N PHE A 43 -0.11 8.62 4.43
CA PHE A 43 0.42 9.15 5.69
C PHE A 43 0.28 8.14 6.83
N SER A 44 -0.85 7.44 6.95
CA SER A 44 -1.03 6.39 7.96
C SER A 44 -0.02 5.25 7.76
N CYS A 45 0.16 4.78 6.52
CA CYS A 45 1.08 3.68 6.25
C CYS A 45 2.56 4.11 6.28
N GLY A 46 2.90 5.16 5.54
CA GLY A 46 4.28 5.55 5.26
C GLY A 46 4.82 6.68 6.14
N GLY A 47 3.96 7.37 6.90
CA GLY A 47 4.30 8.59 7.64
C GLY A 47 4.53 9.80 6.74
N LEU A 48 5.12 10.86 7.29
CA LEU A 48 5.45 12.10 6.54
C LEU A 48 6.44 11.88 5.38
N ARG A 49 7.09 10.71 5.30
CA ARG A 49 8.07 10.33 4.28
C ARG A 49 7.63 9.09 3.51
N TYR A 50 6.33 8.94 3.29
CA TYR A 50 5.74 7.81 2.57
C TYR A 50 6.38 7.54 1.20
N TRP A 51 6.93 8.56 0.54
CA TRP A 51 7.64 8.38 -0.74
C TRP A 51 8.83 7.43 -0.64
N GLU A 52 9.43 7.31 0.53
CA GLU A 52 10.55 6.38 0.74
C GLU A 52 10.09 4.93 0.72
N LEU A 53 8.92 4.64 1.31
CA LEU A 53 8.25 3.33 1.19
C LEU A 53 7.92 3.03 -0.27
N LEU A 54 7.60 4.05 -1.07
CA LEU A 54 7.28 3.91 -2.49
C LEU A 54 8.52 3.83 -3.40
N GLY A 55 9.74 3.90 -2.85
CA GLY A 55 10.97 3.84 -3.65
C GLY A 55 11.23 5.08 -4.51
N ALA A 56 10.67 6.23 -4.11
CA ALA A 56 10.81 7.50 -4.81
C ALA A 56 11.53 8.53 -3.95
N SER A 57 12.33 9.39 -4.59
CA SER A 57 12.84 10.60 -3.96
C SER A 57 11.72 11.62 -3.77
N ARG A 58 11.97 12.61 -2.90
CA ARG A 58 11.01 13.72 -2.67
C ARG A 58 10.71 14.53 -3.94
N ALA A 59 11.67 14.65 -4.86
CA ALA A 59 11.47 15.37 -6.11
C ALA A 59 10.61 14.56 -7.09
N GLU A 60 10.86 13.26 -7.20
CA GLU A 60 10.08 12.35 -8.06
C GLU A 60 8.64 12.23 -7.58
N ILE A 61 8.42 12.04 -6.27
CA ILE A 61 7.06 11.89 -5.76
C ILE A 61 6.24 13.15 -6.00
N ARG A 62 6.80 14.36 -5.91
CA ARG A 62 6.05 15.60 -6.21
C ARG A 62 5.49 15.63 -7.62
N LEU A 63 6.18 15.01 -8.58
CA LEU A 63 5.71 14.88 -9.95
C LEU A 63 4.64 13.80 -10.09
N ILE A 64 4.80 12.67 -9.41
CA ILE A 64 3.91 11.49 -9.54
C ILE A 64 2.70 11.56 -8.58
N GLN A 65 2.74 12.42 -7.57
CA GLN A 65 1.78 12.50 -6.46
C GLN A 65 0.33 12.62 -6.93
N PRO A 66 -0.03 13.45 -7.93
CA PRO A 66 -1.40 13.48 -8.43
C PRO A 66 -1.89 12.11 -8.90
N LEU A 67 -1.03 11.35 -9.59
CA LEU A 67 -1.33 10.02 -10.14
C LEU A 67 -1.54 9.00 -9.03
N ALA A 68 -0.63 9.00 -8.05
CA ALA A 68 -0.76 8.18 -6.85
C ALA A 68 -2.07 8.45 -6.09
N TYR A 69 -2.46 9.72 -5.98
CA TYR A 69 -3.67 10.12 -5.26
C TYR A 69 -4.94 9.75 -6.01
N HIS A 70 -4.94 9.87 -7.34
CA HIS A 70 -6.03 9.42 -8.17
C HIS A 70 -6.24 7.90 -8.04
N TYR A 71 -5.16 7.12 -8.15
CA TYR A 71 -5.21 5.66 -7.94
C TYR A 71 -5.79 5.28 -6.58
N LEU A 72 -5.29 5.88 -5.50
CA LEU A 72 -5.78 5.59 -4.14
C LEU A 72 -7.24 6.05 -3.93
N ALA A 73 -7.70 7.07 -4.64
CA ALA A 73 -9.10 7.46 -4.64
C ALA A 73 -9.99 6.40 -5.31
N LEU A 74 -9.56 5.85 -6.46
CA LEU A 74 -10.26 4.73 -7.10
C LEU A 74 -10.31 3.49 -6.20
N CYS A 75 -9.20 3.12 -5.55
CA CYS A 75 -9.17 2.01 -4.59
C CYS A 75 -10.11 2.26 -3.39
N ALA A 76 -10.16 3.50 -2.88
CA ALA A 76 -11.05 3.86 -1.77
C ALA A 76 -12.53 3.83 -2.17
N GLN A 77 -12.88 4.28 -3.39
CA GLN A 77 -14.24 4.18 -3.92
C GLN A 77 -14.67 2.72 -4.08
N ALA A 78 -13.79 1.87 -4.64
CA ALA A 78 -14.03 0.43 -4.76
C ALA A 78 -14.37 -0.21 -3.41
N ARG A 79 -13.67 0.19 -2.34
CA ARG A 79 -13.94 -0.28 -0.98
C ARG A 79 -15.28 0.20 -0.42
N ARG A 80 -15.70 1.43 -0.74
CA ARG A 80 -16.95 2.03 -0.23
C ARG A 80 -18.18 1.47 -0.91
N LEU A 81 -18.12 1.31 -2.22
CA LEU A 81 -19.27 0.98 -3.02
C LEU A 81 -19.60 -0.53 -2.98
N GLU A 82 -18.68 -1.36 -2.46
CA GLU A 82 -18.77 -2.83 -2.50
C GLU A 82 -19.21 -3.32 -3.90
N THR A 83 -18.87 -2.55 -4.94
CA THR A 83 -19.41 -2.73 -6.29
C THR A 83 -18.79 -3.96 -6.90
N ALA A 84 -19.59 -5.01 -6.94
CA ALA A 84 -19.28 -6.30 -7.57
C ALA A 84 -19.16 -6.22 -9.10
N ASP A 85 -19.43 -5.06 -9.72
CA ASP A 85 -19.40 -4.90 -11.18
C ASP A 85 -17.98 -4.77 -11.76
N GLY A 86 -16.95 -4.65 -10.92
CA GLY A 86 -15.55 -4.54 -11.34
C GLY A 86 -15.22 -3.26 -12.11
N SER A 87 -16.13 -2.28 -12.15
CA SER A 87 -15.98 -1.02 -12.89
C SER A 87 -14.72 -0.25 -12.49
N TRP A 88 -14.44 -0.19 -11.19
CA TRP A 88 -13.24 0.44 -10.62
C TRP A 88 -11.93 -0.17 -11.15
N LYS A 89 -11.89 -1.49 -11.37
CA LYS A 89 -10.69 -2.20 -11.83
C LYS A 89 -10.42 -1.86 -13.29
N LYS A 90 -11.48 -1.81 -14.11
CA LYS A 90 -11.39 -1.38 -15.51
C LYS A 90 -10.92 0.07 -15.61
N GLU A 91 -11.37 0.94 -14.71
CA GLU A 91 -10.92 2.32 -14.67
C GLU A 91 -9.44 2.45 -14.28
N ILE A 92 -8.98 1.75 -13.23
CA ILE A 92 -7.56 1.71 -12.87
C ILE A 92 -6.71 1.11 -14.01
N GLU A 93 -7.21 0.08 -14.69
CA GLU A 93 -6.56 -0.51 -15.85
C GLU A 93 -6.41 0.50 -16.99
N THR A 94 -7.50 1.16 -17.40
CA THR A 94 -7.45 2.20 -18.45
C THR A 94 -6.49 3.31 -18.04
N PHE A 95 -6.54 3.75 -16.78
CA PHE A 95 -5.65 4.75 -16.23
C PHE A 95 -4.18 4.32 -16.35
N PHE A 96 -3.78 3.15 -15.87
CA PHE A 96 -2.38 2.71 -15.96
C PHE A 96 -1.94 2.35 -17.37
N LYS A 97 -2.83 1.82 -18.22
CA LYS A 97 -2.54 1.60 -19.65
C LYS A 97 -2.24 2.90 -20.38
N SER A 98 -2.94 3.98 -20.03
CA SER A 98 -2.72 5.30 -20.63
C SER A 98 -1.33 5.89 -20.32
N TYR A 99 -0.69 5.42 -19.24
CA TYR A 99 0.70 5.73 -18.89
C TYR A 99 1.71 4.66 -19.34
N GLY A 100 1.26 3.56 -19.98
CA GLY A 100 2.13 2.46 -20.39
C GLY A 100 2.75 1.67 -19.22
N VAL A 101 2.11 1.69 -18.05
CA VAL A 101 2.64 1.08 -16.81
C VAL A 101 1.81 -0.10 -16.29
N TYR A 102 0.84 -0.57 -17.08
CA TYR A 102 -0.02 -1.70 -16.72
C TYR A 102 0.59 -3.04 -17.16
N ASP A 103 1.29 -3.71 -16.26
CA ASP A 103 1.88 -5.03 -16.48
C ASP A 103 1.26 -6.13 -15.59
N THR A 104 1.80 -7.34 -15.67
CA THR A 104 1.31 -8.52 -14.91
C THR A 104 1.43 -8.35 -13.40
N ASP A 105 2.44 -7.60 -12.91
CA ASP A 105 2.60 -7.36 -11.47
C ASP A 105 1.52 -6.39 -10.97
N VAL A 106 1.21 -5.35 -11.76
CA VAL A 106 0.12 -4.42 -11.46
C VAL A 106 -1.23 -5.14 -11.49
N GLN A 107 -1.48 -5.97 -12.51
CA GLN A 107 -2.69 -6.79 -12.61
C GLN A 107 -2.88 -7.69 -11.39
N LYS A 108 -1.81 -8.37 -10.95
CA LYS A 108 -1.83 -9.20 -9.74
C LYS A 108 -2.16 -8.36 -8.51
N GLY A 109 -1.60 -7.16 -8.37
CA GLY A 109 -1.90 -6.26 -7.26
C GLY A 109 -3.38 -5.87 -7.18
N LEU A 110 -4.02 -5.62 -8.33
CA LEU A 110 -5.47 -5.33 -8.40
C LEU A 110 -6.32 -6.56 -8.10
N TYR A 111 -5.92 -7.74 -8.57
CA TYR A 111 -6.59 -9.00 -8.25
C TYR A 111 -6.51 -9.33 -6.74
N ASP A 112 -5.32 -9.17 -6.15
CA ASP A 112 -5.12 -9.35 -4.71
C ASP A 112 -5.99 -8.36 -3.91
N LEU A 113 -6.11 -7.10 -4.35
CA LEU A 113 -6.96 -6.10 -3.71
C LEU A 113 -8.46 -6.44 -3.79
N GLU A 114 -8.92 -6.90 -4.96
CA GLU A 114 -10.30 -7.36 -5.16
C GLU A 114 -10.63 -8.52 -4.22
N HIS A 115 -9.75 -9.52 -4.16
CA HIS A 115 -9.92 -10.65 -3.26
C HIS A 115 -9.87 -10.22 -1.78
N ALA A 116 -9.00 -9.26 -1.41
CA ALA A 116 -8.99 -8.68 -0.08
C ALA A 116 -10.35 -8.05 0.28
N HIS A 117 -10.96 -7.30 -0.62
CA HIS A 117 -12.26 -6.67 -0.38
C HIS A 117 -13.35 -7.71 -0.13
N THR A 118 -13.47 -8.72 -0.98
CA THR A 118 -14.41 -9.84 -0.79
C THR A 118 -14.20 -10.51 0.56
N LEU A 119 -12.95 -10.81 0.92
CA LEU A 119 -12.62 -11.48 2.18
C LEU A 119 -12.93 -10.60 3.41
N THR A 120 -12.64 -9.29 3.35
CA THR A 120 -13.03 -8.35 4.42
C THR A 120 -14.54 -8.23 4.59
N ALA A 121 -15.30 -8.29 3.49
CA ALA A 121 -16.75 -8.24 3.54
C ALA A 121 -17.32 -9.52 4.18
N SER A 122 -16.82 -10.70 3.78
CA SER A 122 -17.21 -11.98 4.38
C SER A 122 -16.89 -12.06 5.88
N LEU A 123 -15.72 -11.56 6.29
CA LEU A 123 -15.34 -11.46 7.70
C LEU A 123 -16.26 -10.54 8.49
N ARG A 124 -16.55 -9.34 7.96
CA ARG A 124 -17.47 -8.37 8.59
C ARG A 124 -18.89 -8.92 8.71
N ALA A 125 -19.34 -9.70 7.73
CA ALA A 125 -20.66 -10.33 7.71
C ALA A 125 -20.74 -11.59 8.59
N GLY A 126 -19.65 -12.02 9.23
CA GLY A 126 -19.61 -13.25 10.03
C GLY A 126 -19.76 -14.53 9.20
N LEU A 127 -19.54 -14.46 7.88
CA LEU A 127 -19.62 -15.62 6.98
C LEU A 127 -18.37 -16.50 7.04
N VAL A 128 -17.27 -15.96 7.56
CA VAL A 128 -15.99 -16.66 7.74
C VAL A 128 -15.43 -16.34 9.11
N GLU A 129 -15.01 -17.37 9.84
CA GLU A 129 -14.38 -17.23 11.16
C GLU A 129 -12.98 -16.61 11.06
N PRO A 130 -12.63 -15.63 11.92
CA PRO A 130 -11.30 -15.06 11.95
C PRO A 130 -10.29 -16.08 12.50
N THR A 131 -9.32 -16.46 11.67
CA THR A 131 -8.17 -17.31 12.07
C THR A 131 -6.86 -16.61 11.77
N GLU A 132 -5.76 -16.98 12.44
CA GLU A 132 -4.45 -16.38 12.17
C GLU A 132 -4.00 -16.56 10.72
N SER A 133 -4.27 -17.72 10.12
CA SER A 133 -3.97 -18.00 8.72
C SER A 133 -4.73 -17.04 7.80
N LEU A 134 -6.02 -16.87 8.05
CA LEU A 134 -6.87 -15.96 7.28
C LEU A 134 -6.42 -14.50 7.42
N LEU A 135 -6.07 -14.06 8.63
CA LEU A 135 -5.58 -12.70 8.84
C LEU A 135 -4.22 -12.49 8.16
N THR A 136 -3.36 -13.51 8.12
CA THR A 136 -2.08 -13.48 7.41
C THR A 136 -2.28 -13.38 5.90
N GLU A 137 -3.17 -14.19 5.34
CA GLU A 137 -3.55 -14.11 3.92
C GLU A 137 -4.14 -12.75 3.58
N LEU A 138 -5.06 -12.25 4.42
CA LEU A 138 -5.69 -10.95 4.20
C LEU A 138 -4.67 -9.80 4.26
N ALA A 139 -3.70 -9.86 5.17
CA ALA A 139 -2.60 -8.89 5.19
C ALA A 139 -1.75 -8.94 3.91
N ARG A 140 -1.52 -10.13 3.33
CA ARG A 140 -0.83 -10.30 2.04
C ARG A 140 -1.66 -9.71 0.89
N LEU A 141 -2.94 -10.03 0.82
CA LEU A 141 -3.84 -9.56 -0.24
C LEU A 141 -3.99 -8.03 -0.21
N ARG A 142 -4.16 -7.44 0.98
CA ARG A 142 -4.25 -5.98 1.17
C ARG A 142 -3.00 -5.25 0.69
N ALA A 143 -1.83 -5.88 0.70
CA ALA A 143 -0.60 -5.27 0.21
C ALA A 143 -0.65 -4.96 -1.29
N GLY A 144 -1.52 -5.63 -2.06
CA GLY A 144 -1.70 -5.43 -3.49
C GLY A 144 -1.95 -3.98 -3.90
N GLU A 145 -2.70 -3.23 -3.08
CA GLU A 145 -2.97 -1.79 -3.27
C GLU A 145 -1.67 -1.00 -3.41
N LEU A 146 -0.79 -1.05 -2.41
CA LEU A 146 0.44 -0.25 -2.40
C LEU A 146 1.55 -0.90 -3.24
N LEU A 147 1.55 -2.22 -3.44
CA LEU A 147 2.52 -2.89 -4.30
C LEU A 147 2.33 -2.50 -5.77
N ALA A 148 1.09 -2.43 -6.26
CA ALA A 148 0.81 -1.91 -7.59
C ALA A 148 1.32 -0.46 -7.74
N LEU A 149 1.12 0.37 -6.72
CA LEU A 149 1.61 1.75 -6.73
C LEU A 149 3.14 1.84 -6.72
N VAL A 150 3.83 1.02 -5.91
CA VAL A 150 5.29 0.89 -5.91
C VAL A 150 5.80 0.54 -7.32
N LYS A 151 5.17 -0.46 -7.96
CA LYS A 151 5.53 -0.90 -9.30
C LYS A 151 5.36 0.23 -10.32
N VAL A 152 4.21 0.89 -10.33
CA VAL A 152 3.91 2.03 -11.22
C VAL A 152 4.92 3.15 -11.04
N ILE A 153 5.17 3.57 -9.80
CA ILE A 153 6.13 4.64 -9.48
C ILE A 153 7.53 4.27 -9.97
N SER A 154 7.98 3.03 -9.74
CA SER A 154 9.28 2.56 -10.18
C SER A 154 9.44 2.64 -11.71
N THR A 155 8.40 2.27 -12.47
CA THR A 155 8.39 2.34 -13.93
C THR A 155 8.40 3.80 -14.41
N LEU A 156 7.58 4.67 -13.83
CA LEU A 156 7.56 6.11 -14.16
C LEU A 156 8.88 6.81 -13.86
N CYS A 157 9.61 6.34 -12.83
CA CYS A 157 10.96 6.82 -12.52
C CYS A 157 12.05 6.24 -13.45
N GLY A 158 11.69 5.39 -14.41
CA GLY A 158 12.62 4.71 -15.32
C GLY A 158 13.50 3.66 -14.63
N ARG A 159 12.99 3.09 -13.54
CA ARG A 159 13.62 2.08 -12.67
C ARG A 159 12.67 0.88 -12.43
N PRO A 160 12.25 0.17 -13.48
CA PRO A 160 11.28 -0.92 -13.32
C PRO A 160 11.81 -2.00 -12.37
N LEU A 161 10.97 -2.42 -11.43
CA LEU A 161 11.29 -3.48 -10.47
C LEU A 161 11.07 -4.86 -11.09
N SER A 162 11.98 -5.79 -10.80
CA SER A 162 11.74 -7.22 -11.03
C SER A 162 10.80 -7.78 -9.96
N THR A 163 10.16 -8.92 -10.24
CA THR A 163 9.31 -9.64 -9.27
C THR A 163 10.04 -9.93 -7.97
N PHE A 164 11.33 -10.30 -8.03
CA PHE A 164 12.15 -10.52 -6.83
C PHE A 164 12.31 -9.23 -5.99
N ALA A 165 12.57 -8.09 -6.65
CA ALA A 165 12.69 -6.80 -5.97
C ALA A 165 11.36 -6.33 -5.36
N LEU A 166 10.23 -6.65 -6.02
CA LEU A 166 8.89 -6.37 -5.51
C LEU A 166 8.60 -7.16 -4.22
N GLY A 167 9.16 -8.36 -4.08
CA GLY A 167 9.09 -9.13 -2.85
C GLY A 167 9.66 -8.40 -1.63
N ALA A 168 10.71 -7.58 -1.77
CA ALA A 168 11.20 -6.79 -0.64
C ALA A 168 10.21 -5.68 -0.23
N TYR A 169 9.52 -5.09 -1.21
CA TYR A 169 8.47 -4.11 -0.95
C TYR A 169 7.23 -4.74 -0.34
N GLU A 170 6.89 -5.99 -0.66
CA GLU A 170 5.71 -6.66 -0.09
C GLU A 170 5.77 -6.71 1.44
N ALA A 171 6.90 -7.17 2.01
CA ALA A 171 7.08 -7.22 3.46
C ALA A 171 7.04 -5.80 4.08
N ALA A 172 7.70 -4.82 3.45
CA ALA A 172 7.70 -3.44 3.91
C ALA A 172 6.32 -2.77 3.82
N VAL A 173 5.54 -3.07 2.78
CA VAL A 173 4.16 -2.59 2.60
C VAL A 173 3.25 -3.19 3.65
N ARG A 174 3.35 -4.50 3.93
CA ARG A 174 2.58 -5.16 4.99
C ARG A 174 2.91 -4.56 6.37
N LEU A 175 4.19 -4.30 6.63
CA LEU A 175 4.64 -3.58 7.82
C LEU A 175 4.01 -2.18 7.91
N ALA A 176 4.05 -1.42 6.81
CA ALA A 176 3.43 -0.09 6.73
C ALA A 176 1.92 -0.14 6.97
N GLN A 177 1.23 -1.14 6.42
CA GLN A 177 -0.21 -1.31 6.61
C GLN A 177 -0.55 -1.68 8.07
N LEU A 178 0.26 -2.51 8.73
CA LEU A 178 0.11 -2.80 10.15
C LEU A 178 0.29 -1.54 10.99
N ASP A 179 1.37 -0.78 10.76
CA ASP A 179 1.61 0.50 11.45
C ASP A 179 0.44 1.49 11.22
N GLY A 180 -0.10 1.53 10.00
CA GLY A 180 -1.26 2.34 9.66
C GLY A 180 -2.55 1.89 10.34
N ASP A 181 -2.78 0.58 10.44
CA ASP A 181 -3.95 0.02 11.15
C ASP A 181 -3.87 0.33 12.67
N LEU A 182 -2.67 0.36 13.26
CA LEU A 182 -2.49 0.80 14.64
C LEU A 182 -2.81 2.30 14.82
N ALA A 183 -2.38 3.14 13.87
CA ALA A 183 -2.61 4.59 13.91
C ALA A 183 -4.08 4.96 13.68
N ASP A 184 -4.78 4.26 12.77
CA ASP A 184 -6.17 4.52 12.41
C ASP A 184 -7.18 3.70 13.23
N TYR A 185 -6.75 2.92 14.22
CA TYR A 185 -7.59 1.94 14.93
C TYR A 185 -8.97 2.45 15.35
N ALA A 186 -9.03 3.52 16.15
CA ALA A 186 -10.29 4.05 16.66
C ALA A 186 -11.23 4.52 15.54
N LYS A 187 -10.65 5.15 14.51
CA LYS A 187 -11.37 5.67 13.35
C LYS A 187 -11.91 4.55 12.46
N ASP A 188 -11.16 3.47 12.28
CA ASP A 188 -11.59 2.34 11.46
C ASP A 188 -12.68 1.52 12.14
N VAL A 189 -12.50 1.22 13.44
CA VAL A 189 -13.51 0.51 14.23
C VAL A 189 -14.82 1.30 14.28
N ALA A 190 -14.77 2.60 14.57
CA ALA A 190 -15.96 3.46 14.61
C ALA A 190 -16.68 3.53 13.26
N ALA A 191 -15.96 3.38 12.15
CA ALA A 191 -16.52 3.37 10.80
C ALA A 191 -16.93 1.97 10.32
N GLY A 192 -16.86 0.94 11.16
CA GLY A 192 -17.15 -0.46 10.78
C GLY A 192 -16.21 -1.01 9.71
N ARG A 193 -15.01 -0.41 9.55
CA ARG A 193 -14.02 -0.85 8.55
C ARG A 193 -13.14 -1.95 9.14
N TYR A 194 -12.68 -2.84 8.27
CA TYR A 194 -11.68 -3.83 8.65
C TYR A 194 -10.40 -3.15 9.13
N ASN A 195 -9.93 -3.58 10.30
CA ASN A 195 -8.67 -3.17 10.91
C ASN A 195 -7.94 -4.42 11.43
N HIS A 196 -6.69 -4.64 11.01
CA HIS A 196 -6.00 -5.88 11.33
C HIS A 196 -5.69 -6.02 12.83
N TYR A 197 -5.38 -4.93 13.53
CA TYR A 197 -5.20 -4.95 14.98
C TYR A 197 -6.48 -5.37 15.71
N HIS A 198 -7.63 -4.84 15.28
CA HIS A 198 -8.93 -5.24 15.83
C HIS A 198 -9.20 -6.74 15.64
N ALA A 199 -8.91 -7.28 14.45
CA ALA A 199 -9.09 -8.69 14.16
C ALA A 199 -8.14 -9.57 14.99
N LEU A 200 -6.88 -9.17 15.17
CA LEU A 200 -5.93 -9.87 16.05
C LEU A 200 -6.38 -9.83 17.51
N LEU A 201 -6.92 -8.70 17.97
CA LEU A 201 -7.47 -8.58 19.32
C LEU A 201 -8.62 -9.57 19.56
N ALA A 202 -9.48 -9.78 18.56
CA ALA A 202 -10.59 -10.72 18.64
C ALA A 202 -10.14 -12.19 18.77
N ILE A 203 -9.01 -12.56 18.14
CA ILE A 203 -8.48 -13.94 18.19
C ILE A 203 -7.57 -14.17 19.40
N ALA A 204 -6.59 -13.29 19.63
CA ALA A 204 -5.54 -13.47 20.64
C ALA A 204 -5.95 -12.97 22.04
N GLY A 205 -6.99 -12.14 22.12
CA GLY A 205 -7.38 -11.45 23.34
C GLY A 205 -6.45 -10.30 23.73
N ALA A 206 -6.95 -9.42 24.61
CA ALA A 206 -6.27 -8.18 24.98
C ALA A 206 -4.88 -8.38 25.62
N GLN A 207 -4.68 -9.49 26.32
CA GLN A 207 -3.41 -9.78 27.01
C GLN A 207 -2.29 -10.15 26.03
N GLN A 208 -2.61 -10.83 24.92
CA GLN A 208 -1.60 -11.39 24.02
C GLN A 208 -1.43 -10.58 22.72
N VAL A 209 -2.44 -9.81 22.31
CA VAL A 209 -2.41 -9.05 21.04
C VAL A 209 -1.18 -8.15 20.92
N GLY A 210 -0.75 -7.53 22.02
CA GLY A 210 0.42 -6.66 22.01
C GLY A 210 1.72 -7.39 21.70
N ALA A 211 1.90 -8.61 22.23
CA ALA A 211 3.04 -9.45 21.90
C ALA A 211 2.98 -9.92 20.44
N ARG A 212 1.80 -10.35 19.98
CA ARG A 212 1.59 -10.84 18.61
C ARG A 212 1.86 -9.78 17.55
N VAL A 213 1.42 -8.55 17.77
CA VAL A 213 1.68 -7.42 16.86
C VAL A 213 3.17 -7.12 16.79
N ARG A 214 3.89 -7.13 17.93
CA ARG A 214 5.33 -6.89 17.95
C ARG A 214 6.10 -7.96 17.20
N GLU A 215 5.73 -9.23 17.37
CA GLU A 215 6.30 -10.36 16.66
C GLU A 215 6.09 -10.23 15.15
N GLN A 216 4.85 -10.06 14.70
CA GLN A 216 4.53 -9.88 13.27
C GLN A 216 5.29 -8.70 12.66
N ARG A 217 5.41 -7.59 13.40
CA ARG A 217 6.15 -6.42 12.96
C ARG A 217 7.65 -6.72 12.78
N GLN A 218 8.24 -7.44 13.73
CA GLN A 218 9.64 -7.83 13.68
C GLN A 218 9.92 -8.84 12.56
N ASP A 219 8.99 -9.78 12.32
CA ASP A 219 9.09 -10.75 11.23
C ASP A 219 9.08 -10.04 9.87
N LEU A 220 8.15 -9.11 9.67
CA LEU A 220 8.04 -8.32 8.43
C LEU A 220 9.27 -7.43 8.21
N LEU A 221 9.79 -6.82 9.27
CA LEU A 221 11.02 -6.02 9.21
C LEU A 221 12.22 -6.89 8.81
N THR A 222 12.39 -8.02 9.49
CA THR A 222 13.46 -9.00 9.22
C THR A 222 13.37 -9.54 7.79
N GLU A 223 12.16 -9.89 7.34
CA GLU A 223 11.91 -10.38 5.98
C GLU A 223 12.29 -9.32 4.93
N ALA A 224 11.86 -8.07 5.11
CA ALA A 224 12.19 -6.97 4.20
C ALA A 224 13.71 -6.74 4.13
N GLU A 225 14.39 -6.72 5.28
CA GLU A 225 15.84 -6.54 5.34
C GLU A 225 16.60 -7.71 4.71
N ASN A 226 16.19 -8.95 4.99
CA ASN A 226 16.82 -10.14 4.42
C ASN A 226 16.67 -10.17 2.90
N ARG A 227 15.50 -9.82 2.36
CA ARG A 227 15.30 -9.70 0.90
C ARG A 227 16.17 -8.59 0.29
N LEU A 228 16.42 -7.50 1.02
CA LEU A 228 17.31 -6.41 0.60
C LEU A 228 18.81 -6.74 0.70
N ARG A 229 19.21 -7.69 1.58
CA ARG A 229 20.61 -8.14 1.77
C ARG A 229 20.96 -9.34 0.88
N GLY A 230 20.09 -10.35 0.82
CA GLY A 230 20.32 -11.63 0.13
C GLY A 230 20.26 -11.54 -1.39
N GLY A 231 19.75 -10.44 -1.92
CA GLY A 231 19.83 -10.16 -3.33
C GLY A 231 21.23 -9.66 -3.73
N ARG A 232 21.89 -10.30 -4.71
CA ARG A 232 22.96 -9.69 -5.56
C ARG A 232 22.43 -8.49 -6.38
N ILE A 233 21.41 -7.81 -5.88
CA ILE A 233 20.70 -6.82 -6.62
C ILE A 233 21.42 -5.50 -6.34
N ARG A 234 22.23 -5.08 -7.32
CA ARG A 234 22.63 -3.68 -7.48
C ARG A 234 21.37 -2.86 -7.83
N LEU A 235 20.46 -2.76 -6.87
CA LEU A 235 19.19 -2.07 -6.99
C LEU A 235 19.45 -0.58 -7.05
N ARG A 236 19.53 -0.05 -8.27
CA ARG A 236 19.34 1.38 -8.49
C ARG A 236 17.93 1.76 -8.01
N GLY A 237 17.84 2.50 -6.90
CA GLY A 237 16.57 3.08 -6.41
C GLY A 237 16.00 2.54 -5.10
N HIS A 238 16.77 1.81 -4.28
CA HIS A 238 16.28 1.27 -2.99
C HIS A 238 16.93 1.93 -1.76
N ARG A 239 17.64 3.04 -1.96
CA ARG A 239 18.17 3.84 -0.84
C ARG A 239 17.02 4.35 0.02
N GLU A 240 15.96 4.76 -0.66
CA GLU A 240 14.70 5.25 -0.12
C GLU A 240 14.06 4.19 0.79
N LEU A 241 13.79 2.98 0.27
CA LEU A 241 13.20 1.91 1.07
C LEU A 241 14.07 1.52 2.28
N ARG A 242 15.40 1.41 2.10
CA ARG A 242 16.32 1.15 3.22
C ARG A 242 16.25 2.23 4.29
N THR A 243 16.18 3.49 3.86
CA THR A 243 16.04 4.65 4.75
C THR A 243 14.71 4.61 5.49
N TRP A 244 13.64 4.19 4.83
CA TRP A 244 12.33 4.02 5.44
C TRP A 244 12.36 2.91 6.52
N LEU A 245 12.89 1.73 6.19
CA LEU A 245 12.99 0.59 7.11
C LEU A 245 13.87 0.93 8.34
N ALA A 246 14.98 1.63 8.15
CA ALA A 246 15.86 2.02 9.25
C ALA A 246 15.14 2.89 10.31
N ARG A 247 14.11 3.63 9.93
CA ARG A 247 13.30 4.44 10.86
C ARG A 247 12.16 3.66 11.51
N ARG A 248 11.92 2.42 11.08
CA ARG A 248 10.87 1.54 11.64
C ARG A 248 11.43 0.50 12.61
N GLN A 249 12.69 0.67 13.03
CA GLN A 249 13.26 -0.11 14.12
C GLN A 249 12.52 0.16 15.45
N GLU A 250 12.00 1.37 15.65
CA GLU A 250 11.20 1.72 16.84
C GLU A 250 9.76 1.22 16.72
N LEU A 251 9.22 0.71 17.83
CA LEU A 251 7.85 0.21 17.93
C LEU A 251 6.85 1.37 18.08
N PRO A 252 5.74 1.41 17.31
CA PRO A 252 4.66 2.34 17.57
C PRO A 252 3.96 2.03 18.89
N ALA A 253 3.38 3.05 19.52
CA ALA A 253 2.50 2.85 20.67
C ALA A 253 1.28 2.01 20.26
N LEU A 254 0.91 1.04 21.09
CA LEU A 254 -0.30 0.25 20.87
C LEU A 254 -1.54 1.08 21.25
N PRO A 255 -2.59 1.10 20.42
CA PRO A 255 -3.82 1.78 20.77
C PRO A 255 -4.51 1.04 21.92
N GLN A 256 -5.27 1.78 22.73
CA GLN A 256 -6.10 1.19 23.78
C GLN A 256 -7.24 0.38 23.15
N PRO A 257 -7.47 -0.88 23.55
CA PRO A 257 -8.59 -1.68 23.05
C PRO A 257 -9.92 -0.97 23.27
N ILE A 258 -10.72 -0.83 22.22
CA ILE A 258 -12.13 -0.46 22.34
C ILE A 258 -12.87 -1.74 22.72
N ILE A 259 -13.12 -1.90 24.02
CA ILE A 259 -13.95 -2.98 24.53
C ILE A 259 -15.39 -2.49 24.42
N ALA A 260 -16.17 -3.09 23.53
CA ALA A 260 -17.61 -2.87 23.52
C ALA A 260 -18.16 -3.36 24.86
N VAL A 261 -18.59 -2.43 25.72
CA VAL A 261 -19.40 -2.78 26.89
C VAL A 261 -20.72 -3.27 26.33
N VAL A 262 -20.92 -4.59 26.30
CA VAL A 262 -22.24 -5.15 26.03
C VAL A 262 -23.11 -4.71 27.21
N PRO A 263 -24.14 -3.86 27.03
CA PRO A 263 -25.06 -3.58 28.11
C PRO A 263 -25.72 -4.88 28.54
N ALA A 264 -25.64 -5.17 29.84
CA ALA A 264 -26.25 -6.33 30.47
C ALA A 264 -27.78 -6.30 30.37
#